data_AF-A0A2D4P0C8-F1
#
_entry.id   AF-A0A2D4P0C8-F1
#
_cell.length_a   1.000
_cell.length_b   1.000
_cell.length_c   1.000
_cell.angle_alpha   90.00
_cell.angle_beta   90.00
_cell.angle_gamma   90.00
#
_symmetry.space_group_name_H-M   'P 1'
#
loop_
_entity.id
_entity.type
_entity.pdbx_description
1 polymer ?
#
loop_
_entity_poly.entity_id
_entity_poly.type
_entity_poly.pdbx_seq_one_letter_code
_entity_poly.pdbx_strand_id
1 'polypeptide(L)'
;GKKLNCSPDSFRCTLTNIPQTQALLNKAKLPLGLLLHPFRDLTQLPVITSSTIVRCRSCRTYINPFVSFIDQRRWKCNLCYRVNDVPEEFMYNPLTRSYGEPHKRPEVQNSTVEFIASSDYMLRPPQPAVYL
;
A
#
# COMPACT_ATOMS: atom_id res chain seq x y z
N GLY A 1 4.53 -20.57 -1.54
CA GLY A 1 3.84 -19.51 -0.77
C GLY A 1 3.71 -18.26 -1.63
N LYS A 2 2.56 -17.58 -1.58
CA LYS A 2 2.32 -16.35 -2.34
C LYS A 2 3.28 -15.26 -1.84
N LYS A 3 4.08 -14.65 -2.73
CA LYS A 3 4.97 -13.54 -2.37
C LYS A 3 4.13 -12.27 -2.20
N LEU A 4 4.20 -11.61 -1.03
CA LEU A 4 3.48 -10.36 -0.75
C LEU A 4 4.17 -9.13 -1.36
N ASN A 5 5.45 -9.22 -1.71
CA ASN A 5 6.20 -8.12 -2.32
C ASN A 5 5.62 -7.69 -3.67
N CYS A 6 5.84 -6.41 -4.00
CA CYS A 6 5.44 -5.86 -5.28
C CYS A 6 6.13 -6.62 -6.43
N SER A 7 5.46 -6.71 -7.57
CA SER A 7 6.06 -7.26 -8.78
C SER A 7 7.23 -6.35 -9.20
N PRO A 8 8.42 -6.90 -9.51
CA PRO A 8 9.55 -6.11 -10.00
C PRO A 8 9.20 -5.40 -11.31
N ASP A 9 8.21 -5.90 -12.04
CA ASP A 9 7.70 -5.31 -13.28
C ASP A 9 6.94 -4.01 -13.07
N SER A 10 6.36 -3.80 -11.88
CA SER A 10 5.66 -2.56 -11.51
C SER A 10 6.54 -1.65 -10.68
N PHE A 11 7.33 -2.21 -9.76
CA PHE A 11 8.20 -1.45 -8.86
C PHE A 11 9.43 -2.26 -8.46
N ARG A 12 10.63 -1.74 -8.76
CA ARG A 12 11.90 -2.35 -8.32
C ARG A 12 12.88 -1.31 -7.79
N CYS A 13 13.74 -1.75 -6.89
CA CYS A 13 14.88 -0.99 -6.42
C CYS A 13 16.15 -1.45 -7.16
N THR A 14 17.10 -0.56 -7.39
CA THR A 14 18.43 -0.92 -7.92
C THR A 14 19.19 -1.86 -6.97
N LEU A 15 18.91 -1.78 -5.66
CA LEU A 15 19.49 -2.62 -4.61
C LEU A 15 18.36 -3.32 -3.83
N THR A 16 18.29 -4.64 -3.91
CA THR A 16 17.31 -5.42 -3.11
C THR A 16 17.74 -5.59 -1.65
N ASN A 17 19.05 -5.47 -1.38
CA ASN A 17 19.62 -5.40 -0.05
C ASN A 17 20.04 -3.96 0.22
N ILE A 18 19.20 -3.23 0.96
CA ILE A 18 19.43 -1.81 1.24
C ILE A 18 20.59 -1.65 2.22
N PRO A 19 21.65 -0.88 1.89
CA PRO A 19 22.71 -0.56 2.83
C PRO A 19 22.14 0.17 4.05
N GLN A 20 22.42 -0.33 5.26
CA GLN A 20 21.90 0.26 6.50
C GLN A 20 22.43 1.68 6.76
N THR A 21 23.60 2.01 6.21
CA THR A 21 24.24 3.31 6.40
C THR A 21 24.70 3.92 5.08
N GLN A 22 24.74 5.26 5.03
CA GLN A 22 25.28 5.98 3.87
C GLN A 22 26.74 5.63 3.59
N ALA A 23 27.55 5.37 4.63
CA ALA A 23 28.94 4.95 4.49
C ALA A 23 29.06 3.61 3.75
N LEU A 24 28.18 2.65 4.03
CA LEU A 24 28.14 1.38 3.32
C LEU A 24 27.71 1.55 1.87
N LEU A 25 26.71 2.41 1.60
CA LEU A 25 26.31 2.74 0.23
C LEU A 25 27.45 3.40 -0.57
N ASN A 26 28.15 4.36 0.02
CA ASN A 26 29.30 5.03 -0.60
C ASN A 26 30.47 4.08 -0.90
N LYS A 27 30.66 3.06 -0.05
CA LYS A 27 31.65 1.99 -0.26
C LYS A 27 31.21 0.99 -1.34
N ALA A 28 29.92 0.70 -1.43
CA ALA A 28 29.38 -0.22 -2.43
C ALA A 28 29.56 0.30 -3.87
N LYS A 29 29.66 1.63 -4.07
CA LYS A 29 29.77 2.28 -5.39
C LYS A 29 28.62 1.96 -6.35
N LEU A 30 27.52 1.42 -5.83
CA LEU A 30 26.29 1.15 -6.58
C LEU A 30 25.29 2.30 -6.36
N PRO A 31 24.57 2.74 -7.40
CA PRO A 31 23.52 3.73 -7.23
C PRO A 31 22.32 3.12 -6.51
N LEU A 32 21.72 3.87 -5.59
CA LEU A 32 20.44 3.54 -4.95
C LEU A 32 19.33 4.34 -5.61
N GLY A 33 18.37 3.66 -6.24
CA GLY A 33 17.26 4.28 -6.94
C GLY A 33 16.08 3.34 -7.11
N LEU A 34 14.97 3.91 -7.57
CA LEU A 34 13.68 3.25 -7.74
C LEU A 34 13.24 3.35 -9.20
N LEU A 35 12.74 2.25 -9.75
CA LEU A 35 12.17 2.18 -11.09
C LEU A 35 10.71 1.75 -10.98
N LEU A 36 9.82 2.52 -11.61
CA LEU A 36 8.37 2.40 -11.50
C LEU A 36 7.74 2.29 -12.89
N HIS A 37 6.81 1.36 -13.06
CA HIS A 37 5.91 1.26 -14.21
C HIS A 37 4.46 1.20 -13.69
N PRO A 38 3.89 2.34 -13.26
CA PRO A 38 2.66 2.37 -12.47
C PRO A 38 1.42 1.86 -13.22
N PHE A 39 1.33 2.10 -14.53
CA PHE A 39 0.17 1.76 -15.37
C PHE A 39 0.47 0.62 -16.35
N ARG A 40 1.27 -0.36 -15.93
CA ARG A 40 1.45 -1.58 -16.74
C ARG A 40 0.11 -2.32 -16.83
N ASP A 41 -0.15 -2.96 -17.97
CA ASP A 41 -1.27 -3.89 -18.09
C ASP A 41 -1.11 -5.07 -17.13
N LEU A 42 -2.11 -5.26 -16.26
CA LEU A 42 -2.15 -6.34 -15.26
C LEU A 42 -3.27 -7.31 -15.59
N THR A 43 -2.99 -8.61 -15.50
CA THR A 43 -4.01 -9.66 -15.67
C THR A 43 -4.96 -9.75 -14.48
N GLN A 44 -4.51 -9.36 -13.29
CA GLN A 44 -5.30 -9.35 -12.06
C GLN A 44 -4.86 -8.20 -11.15
N LEU A 45 -5.81 -7.35 -10.75
CA LEU A 45 -5.61 -6.24 -9.82
C LEU A 45 -6.76 -6.20 -8.82
N PRO A 46 -6.51 -6.32 -7.49
CA PRO A 46 -7.55 -6.12 -6.50
C PRO A 46 -8.00 -4.65 -6.47
N VAL A 47 -9.24 -4.42 -6.89
CA VAL A 47 -9.91 -3.11 -6.79
C VAL A 47 -10.73 -3.09 -5.51
N ILE A 48 -10.50 -2.09 -4.66
CA ILE A 48 -11.07 -1.97 -3.33
C ILE A 48 -12.05 -0.80 -3.30
N THR A 49 -13.31 -1.11 -3.01
CA THR A 49 -14.37 -0.14 -2.72
C THR A 49 -14.61 -0.12 -1.21
N SER A 50 -14.22 0.96 -0.55
CA SER A 50 -14.36 1.16 0.89
C SER A 50 -14.67 2.62 1.14
N SER A 51 -15.55 2.93 2.09
CA SER A 51 -15.87 4.35 2.38
C SER A 51 -14.69 5.06 3.04
N THR A 52 -13.91 4.33 3.85
CA THR A 52 -12.66 4.81 4.43
C THR A 52 -11.44 4.14 3.82
N ILE A 53 -10.51 4.93 3.28
CA ILE A 53 -9.17 4.46 2.90
C ILE A 53 -8.21 4.65 4.08
N VAL A 54 -7.77 3.54 4.68
CA VAL A 54 -6.95 3.55 5.90
C VAL A 54 -5.52 4.00 5.61
N ARG A 55 -5.11 5.10 6.27
CA ARG A 55 -3.79 5.72 6.15
C ARG A 55 -3.22 6.04 7.53
N CYS A 56 -1.90 6.08 7.63
CA CYS A 56 -1.23 6.52 8.85
C CYS A 56 -1.57 7.99 9.14
N ARG A 57 -1.97 8.30 10.38
CA ARG A 57 -2.33 9.66 10.82
C ARG A 57 -1.17 10.65 10.76
N SER A 58 0.07 10.15 10.85
CA SER A 58 1.28 10.98 10.86
C SER A 58 1.89 11.13 9.46
N CYS A 59 2.29 10.02 8.81
CA CYS A 59 3.00 10.08 7.53
C CYS A 59 2.12 9.84 6.30
N ARG A 60 0.80 9.65 6.47
CA ARG A 60 -0.19 9.44 5.40
C ARG A 60 0.01 8.19 4.51
N THR A 61 0.99 7.35 4.82
CA THR A 61 1.19 6.03 4.21
C THR A 61 -0.07 5.17 4.27
N TYR A 62 -0.47 4.61 3.13
CA TYR A 62 -1.55 3.62 3.06
C TYR A 62 -1.22 2.37 3.87
N ILE A 63 -2.22 1.80 4.54
CA ILE A 63 -2.07 0.46 5.12
C ILE A 63 -1.69 -0.53 4.01
N ASN A 64 -0.78 -1.46 4.32
CA ASN A 64 -0.15 -2.32 3.34
C ASN A 64 0.29 -3.64 3.99
N PRO A 65 0.75 -4.66 3.23
CA PRO A 65 1.09 -5.98 3.78
C PRO A 65 2.19 -6.02 4.83
N PHE A 66 2.99 -4.97 4.97
CA PHE A 66 4.17 -4.95 5.84
C PHE A 66 3.92 -4.22 7.17
N VAL A 67 2.71 -3.73 7.41
CA VAL A 67 2.33 -3.20 8.73
C VAL A 67 2.30 -4.32 9.76
N SER A 68 2.38 -3.94 11.04
CA SER A 68 2.23 -4.91 12.13
C SER A 68 0.97 -4.59 12.93
N PHE A 69 0.05 -5.54 13.04
CA PHE A 69 -1.06 -5.42 13.98
C PHE A 69 -0.53 -5.67 15.40
N ILE A 70 -0.71 -4.70 16.29
CA ILE A 70 -0.32 -4.83 17.71
C ILE A 70 -1.39 -5.67 18.44
N ASP A 71 -2.64 -5.45 18.06
CA ASP A 71 -3.81 -6.21 18.45
C ASP A 71 -4.87 -6.08 17.32
N GLN A 72 -6.09 -6.53 17.55
CA GLN A 72 -7.15 -6.45 16.55
C GLN A 72 -7.61 -5.01 16.22
N ARG A 73 -7.33 -4.04 17.10
CA ARG A 73 -7.82 -2.65 17.00
C ARG A 73 -6.72 -1.64 16.67
N ARG A 74 -5.45 -2.05 16.62
CA ARG A 74 -4.32 -1.14 16.39
C ARG A 74 -3.28 -1.73 15.46
N TRP A 75 -2.76 -0.88 14.56
CA TRP A 75 -1.68 -1.23 13.64
C TRP A 75 -0.52 -0.23 13.72
N LYS A 76 0.69 -0.75 13.61
CA LYS A 76 1.94 0.01 13.57
C LYS A 76 2.36 0.23 12.13
N CYS A 77 2.55 1.49 11.74
CA CYS A 77 3.04 1.84 10.41
C CYS A 77 4.48 1.34 10.21
N ASN A 78 4.74 0.68 9.08
CA ASN A 78 6.06 0.14 8.74
C ASN A 78 7.08 1.20 8.27
N LEU A 79 6.64 2.44 8.01
CA LEU A 79 7.52 3.53 7.58
C LEU A 79 7.89 4.50 8.71
N CYS A 80 6.91 4.97 9.50
CA CYS A 80 7.18 5.92 10.58
C CYS A 80 7.03 5.33 12.00
N TYR A 81 6.68 4.05 12.11
CA TYR A 81 6.56 3.31 13.37
C TYR A 81 5.49 3.82 14.36
N ARG A 82 4.68 4.82 13.99
CA ARG A 82 3.54 5.29 14.79
C ARG A 82 2.43 4.24 14.82
N VAL A 83 1.81 4.11 15.98
CA VAL A 83 0.60 3.31 16.18
C VAL A 83 -0.64 4.11 15.77
N ASN A 84 -1.53 3.45 15.06
CA ASN A 84 -2.79 3.98 14.54
C ASN A 84 -3.91 3.01 14.92
N ASP A 85 -5.12 3.54 15.07
CA ASP A 85 -6.31 2.72 15.29
C ASP A 85 -6.75 2.07 13.98
N VAL A 86 -7.33 0.87 14.08
CA VAL A 86 -8.01 0.16 13.00
C VAL A 86 -9.46 0.65 12.98
N PRO A 87 -9.93 1.29 11.90
CA PRO A 87 -11.32 1.72 11.80
C PRO A 87 -12.27 0.52 11.82
N GLU A 88 -13.46 0.70 12.39
CA GLU A 88 -14.47 -0.37 12.51
C GLU A 88 -14.83 -1.00 11.16
N GLU A 89 -14.99 -0.18 10.11
CA GLU A 89 -15.25 -0.64 8.74
C GLU A 89 -14.14 -1.56 8.20
N PHE A 90 -12.90 -1.36 8.66
CA PHE A 90 -11.76 -2.18 8.26
C PHE A 90 -11.79 -3.57 8.91
N MET A 91 -12.64 -3.81 9.89
CA MET A 91 -12.85 -5.14 10.46
C MET A 91 -13.69 -6.04 9.54
N TYR A 92 -14.47 -5.45 8.63
CA TYR A 92 -15.24 -6.17 7.63
C TYR A 92 -14.41 -6.40 6.35
N ASN A 93 -14.40 -7.60 5.81
CA ASN A 93 -13.76 -7.91 4.53
C ASN A 93 -14.82 -7.95 3.42
N PRO A 94 -14.81 -7.01 2.45
CA PRO A 94 -15.84 -6.95 1.42
C PRO A 94 -15.76 -8.09 0.39
N LEU A 95 -14.60 -8.73 0.22
CA LEU A 95 -14.44 -9.83 -0.75
C LEU A 95 -14.98 -11.15 -0.19
N THR A 96 -14.70 -11.44 1.08
CA THR A 96 -15.11 -12.70 1.74
C THR A 96 -16.40 -12.58 2.53
N ARG A 97 -16.90 -11.34 2.73
CA ARG A 97 -18.05 -11.01 3.59
C ARG A 97 -17.89 -11.49 5.04
N SER A 98 -16.66 -11.56 5.53
CA SER A 98 -16.34 -11.95 6.91
C SER A 98 -15.97 -10.73 7.76
N TYR A 99 -16.15 -10.84 9.07
CA TYR A 99 -15.87 -9.78 10.03
C TYR A 99 -14.81 -10.24 11.05
N GLY A 100 -13.99 -9.31 11.55
CA GLY A 100 -13.05 -9.53 12.66
C GLY A 100 -11.64 -9.94 12.23
N GLU A 101 -11.34 -9.92 10.94
CA GLU A 101 -10.05 -10.38 10.39
C GLU A 101 -9.36 -9.29 9.55
N PRO A 102 -8.96 -8.15 10.15
CA PRO A 102 -8.40 -7.01 9.42
C PRO A 102 -7.11 -7.38 8.66
N HIS A 103 -6.35 -8.35 9.17
CA HIS A 103 -5.15 -8.86 8.52
C HIS A 103 -5.43 -9.62 7.20
N LYS A 104 -6.66 -10.10 6.97
CA LYS A 104 -7.07 -10.75 5.72
C LYS A 104 -7.61 -9.78 4.66
N ARG A 105 -7.64 -8.48 4.94
CA ARG A 105 -8.14 -7.50 3.99
C ARG A 105 -7.28 -7.42 2.72
N PRO A 106 -7.87 -7.14 1.54
CA PRO A 106 -7.15 -7.13 0.27
C PRO A 106 -5.89 -6.25 0.27
N GLU A 107 -5.97 -5.06 0.87
CA GLU A 107 -4.88 -4.09 1.03
C GLU A 107 -3.75 -4.57 1.96
N VAL A 108 -3.99 -5.57 2.81
CA VAL A 108 -2.97 -6.22 3.65
C VAL A 108 -2.46 -7.51 2.99
N GLN A 109 -3.23 -8.09 2.07
CA GLN A 109 -2.88 -9.34 1.38
C GLN A 109 -2.21 -9.13 0.01
N ASN A 110 -2.16 -7.91 -0.49
CA ASN A 110 -1.57 -7.58 -1.79
C ASN A 110 -0.82 -6.24 -1.70
N SER A 111 0.37 -6.18 -2.30
CA SER A 111 1.21 -4.97 -2.34
C SER A 111 0.91 -4.05 -3.53
N THR A 112 0.08 -4.51 -4.46
CA THR A 112 -0.42 -3.74 -5.60
C THR A 112 -1.93 -3.86 -5.58
N VAL A 113 -2.60 -2.73 -5.34
CA VAL A 113 -4.05 -2.61 -5.21
C VAL A 113 -4.47 -1.27 -5.79
N GLU A 114 -5.74 -1.17 -6.17
CA GLU A 114 -6.35 0.10 -6.57
C GLU A 114 -7.54 0.41 -5.65
N PHE A 115 -7.68 1.67 -5.26
CA PHE A 115 -8.81 2.12 -4.47
C PHE A 115 -9.75 2.94 -5.34
N ILE A 116 -11.04 2.66 -5.23
CA ILE A 116 -12.06 3.61 -5.70
C ILE A 116 -12.19 4.69 -4.63
N ALA A 117 -11.64 5.87 -4.92
CA ALA A 117 -11.59 6.97 -3.97
C ALA A 117 -12.95 7.66 -3.80
N SER A 118 -13.24 8.10 -2.57
CA SER A 118 -14.41 8.92 -2.25
C SER A 118 -14.27 10.37 -2.76
N SER A 119 -15.34 11.16 -2.63
CA SER A 119 -15.35 12.59 -2.95
C SER A 119 -14.30 13.40 -2.19
N ASP A 120 -13.79 12.91 -1.05
CA ASP A 120 -12.75 13.59 -0.26
C ASP A 120 -11.40 13.68 -1.00
N TYR A 121 -11.24 12.92 -2.08
CA TYR A 121 -10.07 12.95 -2.97
C TYR A 121 -10.32 13.79 -4.23
N MET A 122 -11.46 14.48 -4.32
CA MET A 122 -11.88 15.23 -5.51
C MET A 122 -12.15 16.69 -5.15
N LEU A 123 -11.44 17.62 -5.79
CA LEU A 123 -11.76 19.05 -5.72
C LEU A 123 -12.86 19.47 -6.70
N ARG A 124 -13.14 18.62 -7.69
CA ARG A 124 -14.12 18.80 -8.75
C ARG A 124 -14.52 17.44 -9.32
N PRO A 125 -15.64 17.33 -10.05
CA PRO A 125 -16.04 16.07 -10.68
C PRO A 125 -14.95 15.51 -11.61
N PRO A 126 -14.83 14.17 -11.75
CA PRO A 126 -13.95 13.53 -12.71
C PRO A 126 -14.20 14.06 -14.12
N GLN A 127 -13.13 14.42 -14.84
CA GLN A 127 -13.26 14.96 -16.18
C GLN A 127 -13.49 13.85 -17.22
N PRO A 128 -14.29 14.11 -18.27
CA PRO A 128 -14.32 13.22 -19.43
C PRO A 128 -12.98 13.25 -20.18
N ALA A 129 -12.71 12.21 -20.96
CA ALA A 129 -11.60 12.23 -21.90
C ALA A 129 -11.86 13.29 -23.00
N VAL A 130 -10.86 14.12 -23.28
CA VAL A 130 -10.92 15.16 -24.31
C VAL A 130 -9.70 15.02 -25.21
N TYR A 131 -9.92 15.00 -26.52
CA TYR A 131 -8.88 14.93 -27.55
C TYR A 131 -9.04 16.16 -28.44
N LEU A 132 -7.96 16.90 -28.69
CA LEU A 132 -7.93 18.09 -29.57
C LEU A 132 -7.07 17.80 -30.80
#